data_AF-A0A2W4NQA0-F1
#
_entry.id   AF-A0A2W4NQA0-F1
#
_cell.length_a   1.000
_cell.length_b   1.000
_cell.length_c   1.000
_cell.angle_alpha   90.00
_cell.angle_beta   90.00
_cell.angle_gamma   90.00
#
_symmetry.space_group_name_H-M   'P 1'
#
loop_
_entity.id
_entity.type
_entity.pdbx_description
1 polymer ?
#
loop_
_entity_poly.entity_id
_entity_poly.type
_entity_poly.pdbx_seq_one_letter_code
_entity_poly.pdbx_strand_id
1 'polypeptide(L)'
;MTLVVFAGPSLPPGELRARFPEFSFAGPAQCGDVYRAARQRPRAIGLIDGYFDHRLSVWHKELLWALSQAIPVYGAASMGALRAAELDVHGMIGVGVVYELFRRGELEEDDEVAVVHGPAERGYAPQSEALVNIRATLRAALSAGAIDSASEAALISAAKELFYADRSFETVIARSAIAPAERRTLETWLREHGPIDQKRLDAVLLLERMREDAQRGFSRPRQVPAFERTSFWQLFERNFTPGGTQAVPPAFGARLERRALERALSLLLAERAGFEPSLDEIQAESERLRAAHGLFTEADTERWLRANALDVTDLGTLARDEVLVRRFLA
;
A
#
# COMPACT_ATOMS: atom_id res chain seq x y z
N MET A 1 -13.10 -13.16 24.32
CA MET A 1 -12.09 -12.89 23.28
C MET A 1 -12.83 -12.59 21.98
N THR A 2 -12.49 -11.48 21.31
CA THR A 2 -13.24 -10.90 20.19
C THR A 2 -12.77 -11.39 18.82
N LEU A 3 -13.62 -11.30 17.81
CA LEU A 3 -13.25 -11.38 16.39
C LEU A 3 -13.13 -9.95 15.88
N VAL A 4 -11.95 -9.51 15.44
CA VAL A 4 -11.73 -8.13 14.99
C VAL A 4 -11.77 -8.08 13.48
N VAL A 5 -12.51 -7.14 12.88
CA VAL A 5 -12.60 -6.97 11.42
C VAL A 5 -12.36 -5.52 11.03
N PHE A 6 -11.41 -5.30 10.12
CA PHE A 6 -11.12 -3.98 9.54
C PHE A 6 -11.88 -3.81 8.23
N ALA A 7 -12.86 -2.90 8.21
CA ALA A 7 -13.73 -2.69 7.06
C ALA A 7 -14.18 -1.23 6.94
N GLY A 8 -14.36 -0.76 5.70
CA GLY A 8 -14.94 0.54 5.38
C GLY A 8 -15.82 0.44 4.14
N PRO A 9 -15.35 0.91 2.96
CA PRO A 9 -16.20 1.05 1.77
C PRO A 9 -16.76 -0.27 1.23
N SER A 10 -16.05 -1.39 1.40
CA SER A 10 -16.53 -2.71 0.94
C SER A 10 -17.63 -3.28 1.84
N LEU A 11 -17.75 -2.77 3.07
CA LEU A 11 -18.78 -3.17 4.02
C LEU A 11 -19.15 -1.97 4.91
N PRO A 12 -19.88 -0.97 4.37
CA PRO A 12 -20.17 0.26 5.11
C PRO A 12 -20.99 -0.03 6.38
N PRO A 13 -20.92 0.84 7.40
CA PRO A 13 -21.76 0.73 8.59
C PRO A 13 -23.25 0.67 8.23
N GLY A 14 -23.99 -0.24 8.87
CA GLY A 14 -25.43 -0.41 8.60
C GLY A 14 -25.92 -1.82 8.92
N GLU A 15 -27.07 -2.18 8.34
CA GLU A 15 -27.78 -3.45 8.58
C GLU A 15 -26.89 -4.68 8.35
N LEU A 16 -25.98 -4.62 7.38
CA LEU A 16 -25.05 -5.71 7.12
C LEU A 16 -24.11 -5.96 8.31
N ARG A 17 -23.51 -4.94 8.93
CA ARG A 17 -22.69 -5.13 10.14
C ARG A 17 -23.55 -5.61 11.32
N ALA A 18 -24.80 -5.16 11.40
CA ALA A 18 -25.74 -5.60 12.45
C ALA A 18 -26.11 -7.09 12.34
N ARG A 19 -26.02 -7.71 11.15
CA ARG A 19 -26.16 -9.16 10.95
C ARG A 19 -25.01 -9.98 11.57
N PHE A 20 -23.93 -9.32 11.98
CA PHE A 20 -22.70 -9.94 12.48
C PHE A 20 -22.30 -9.37 13.87
N PRO A 21 -23.18 -9.48 14.90
CA PRO A 21 -22.95 -8.85 16.22
C PRO A 21 -21.78 -9.44 17.02
N GLU A 22 -21.28 -10.63 16.63
CA GLU A 22 -20.13 -11.27 17.28
C GLU A 22 -18.77 -10.66 16.87
N PHE A 23 -18.76 -9.80 15.84
CA PHE A 23 -17.57 -9.15 15.33
C PHE A 23 -17.42 -7.73 15.91
N SER A 24 -16.19 -7.40 16.29
CA SER A 24 -15.78 -6.04 16.60
C SER A 24 -15.25 -5.40 15.32
N PHE A 25 -16.08 -4.54 14.71
CA PHE A 25 -15.70 -3.83 13.50
C PHE A 25 -14.89 -2.58 13.81
N ALA A 26 -13.73 -2.47 13.17
CA ALA A 26 -12.95 -1.25 13.04
C ALA A 26 -13.15 -0.64 11.63
N GLY A 27 -12.66 0.58 11.42
CA GLY A 27 -12.58 1.19 10.09
C GLY A 27 -11.58 0.46 9.17
N PRO A 28 -11.35 0.98 7.95
CA PRO A 28 -10.23 0.53 7.11
C PRO A 28 -8.92 0.52 7.88
N ALA A 29 -8.12 -0.51 7.72
CA ALA A 29 -6.84 -0.63 8.39
C ALA A 29 -5.82 0.39 7.86
N GLN A 30 -5.09 1.02 8.78
CA GLN A 30 -3.86 1.77 8.52
C GLN A 30 -2.69 1.14 9.28
N CYS A 31 -1.47 1.57 8.94
CA CYS A 31 -0.25 1.16 9.61
C CYS A 31 -0.36 1.26 11.15
N GLY A 32 -0.06 0.17 11.84
CA GLY A 32 -0.14 0.05 13.29
C GLY A 32 -1.45 -0.51 13.84
N ASP A 33 -2.55 -0.50 13.07
CA ASP A 33 -3.85 -0.97 13.56
C ASP A 33 -3.87 -2.48 13.81
N VAL A 34 -3.35 -3.26 12.85
CA VAL A 34 -3.29 -4.73 12.98
C VAL A 34 -2.37 -5.11 14.12
N TYR A 35 -1.21 -4.45 14.25
CA TYR A 35 -0.32 -4.64 15.39
C TYR A 35 -1.03 -4.38 16.74
N ARG A 36 -1.73 -3.25 16.88
CA ARG A 36 -2.47 -2.92 18.11
C ARG A 36 -3.58 -3.94 18.40
N ALA A 37 -4.32 -4.37 17.39
CA ALA A 37 -5.35 -5.39 17.54
C ALA A 37 -4.76 -6.73 17.98
N ALA A 38 -3.70 -7.21 17.31
CA ALA A 38 -3.07 -8.49 17.65
C ALA A 38 -2.46 -8.52 19.07
N ARG A 39 -2.00 -7.38 19.61
CA ARG A 39 -1.58 -7.29 21.03
C ARG A 39 -2.70 -7.59 22.03
N GLN A 40 -3.96 -7.37 21.66
CA GLN A 40 -5.11 -7.72 22.49
C GLN A 40 -5.46 -9.22 22.42
N ARG A 41 -4.72 -10.01 21.62
CA ARG A 41 -4.92 -11.45 21.41
C ARG A 41 -6.38 -11.79 21.05
N PRO A 42 -6.93 -11.21 19.98
CA PRO A 42 -8.25 -11.59 19.50
C PRO A 42 -8.27 -13.06 19.07
N ARG A 43 -9.46 -13.65 18.95
CA ARG A 43 -9.61 -15.03 18.47
C ARG A 43 -9.20 -15.16 17.01
N ALA A 44 -9.44 -14.13 16.21
CA ALA A 44 -9.05 -14.00 14.82
C ALA A 44 -9.12 -12.53 14.37
N ILE A 45 -8.43 -12.20 13.29
CA ILE A 45 -8.44 -10.89 12.63
C ILE A 45 -8.92 -11.07 11.19
N GLY A 46 -9.87 -10.25 10.74
CA GLY A 46 -10.27 -10.13 9.35
C GLY A 46 -9.84 -8.78 8.78
N LEU A 47 -9.14 -8.80 7.65
CA LEU A 47 -8.79 -7.61 6.89
C LEU A 47 -9.64 -7.57 5.62
N ILE A 48 -10.47 -6.54 5.48
CA ILE A 48 -11.28 -6.31 4.28
C ILE A 48 -10.69 -5.08 3.57
N ASP A 49 -10.78 -3.92 4.22
CA ASP A 49 -10.35 -2.64 3.66
C ASP A 49 -9.13 -2.08 4.39
N GLY A 50 -8.31 -1.33 3.65
CA GLY A 50 -7.24 -0.48 4.19
C GLY A 50 -7.17 0.84 3.43
N TYR A 51 -6.47 1.82 4.00
CA TYR A 51 -6.26 3.13 3.36
C TYR A 51 -5.22 3.04 2.24
N PHE A 52 -5.53 3.61 1.07
CA PHE A 52 -4.67 3.59 -0.14
C PHE A 52 -3.93 4.90 -0.44
N ASP A 53 -4.33 6.03 0.15
CA ASP A 53 -3.84 7.37 -0.23
C ASP A 53 -3.13 8.08 0.94
N HIS A 54 -3.80 9.05 1.60
CA HIS A 54 -3.18 9.97 2.57
C HIS A 54 -2.72 9.34 3.90
N ARG A 55 -2.84 8.02 4.05
CA ARG A 55 -2.40 7.29 5.24
C ARG A 55 -1.58 6.09 4.83
N LEU A 56 -0.56 5.80 5.62
CA LEU A 56 0.25 4.60 5.44
C LEU A 56 -0.66 3.37 5.55
N SER A 57 -0.70 2.60 4.47
CA SER A 57 -1.41 1.31 4.41
C SER A 57 -0.85 0.33 5.44
N VAL A 58 -1.65 -0.66 5.81
CA VAL A 58 -1.20 -1.74 6.68
C VAL A 58 0.01 -2.46 6.06
N TRP A 59 1.06 -2.66 6.86
CA TRP A 59 2.25 -3.35 6.41
C TRP A 59 2.04 -4.85 6.46
N HIS A 60 2.55 -5.58 5.46
CA HIS A 60 2.57 -7.05 5.47
C HIS A 60 3.25 -7.60 6.73
N LYS A 61 4.25 -6.89 7.25
CA LYS A 61 4.97 -7.29 8.46
C LYS A 61 4.09 -7.28 9.71
N GLU A 62 3.05 -6.45 9.76
CA GLU A 62 2.06 -6.48 10.85
C GLU A 62 1.22 -7.77 10.82
N LEU A 63 0.83 -8.20 9.60
CA LEU A 63 0.07 -9.41 9.38
C LEU A 63 0.91 -10.65 9.68
N LEU A 64 2.16 -10.68 9.20
CA LEU A 64 3.15 -11.71 9.56
C LEU A 64 3.37 -11.77 11.07
N TRP A 65 3.43 -10.62 11.75
CA TRP A 65 3.54 -10.58 13.19
C TRP A 65 2.31 -11.18 13.87
N ALA A 66 1.10 -10.81 13.44
CA ALA A 66 -0.13 -11.40 13.98
C ALA A 66 -0.18 -12.94 13.79
N LEU A 67 0.19 -13.42 12.60
CA LEU A 67 0.34 -14.85 12.33
C LEU A 67 1.39 -15.51 13.24
N SER A 68 2.51 -14.83 13.48
CA SER A 68 3.57 -15.30 14.41
C SER A 68 3.10 -15.43 15.86
N GLN A 69 2.02 -14.72 16.23
CA GLN A 69 1.38 -14.83 17.53
C GLN A 69 0.31 -15.93 17.58
N ALA A 70 0.25 -16.80 16.55
CA ALA A 70 -0.75 -17.83 16.37
C ALA A 70 -2.20 -17.32 16.31
N ILE A 71 -2.38 -16.06 15.87
CA ILE A 71 -3.70 -15.48 15.64
C ILE A 71 -4.09 -15.80 14.18
N PRO A 72 -5.24 -16.44 13.92
CA PRO A 72 -5.78 -16.60 12.58
C PRO A 72 -6.03 -15.23 11.93
N VAL A 73 -5.51 -15.03 10.73
CA VAL A 73 -5.70 -13.79 9.95
C VAL A 73 -6.37 -14.13 8.63
N TYR A 74 -7.48 -13.46 8.33
CA TYR A 74 -8.26 -13.61 7.11
C TYR A 74 -8.15 -12.36 6.25
N GLY A 75 -8.21 -12.51 4.92
CA GLY A 75 -8.19 -11.39 3.98
C GLY A 75 -9.14 -11.59 2.80
N ALA A 76 -9.87 -10.54 2.41
CA ALA A 76 -10.81 -10.58 1.28
C ALA A 76 -11.09 -9.19 0.69
N ALA A 77 -11.84 -9.17 -0.41
CA ALA A 77 -12.49 -8.01 -1.06
C ALA A 77 -11.60 -6.91 -1.63
N SER A 78 -10.73 -6.32 -0.81
CA SER A 78 -9.97 -5.12 -1.16
C SER A 78 -8.48 -5.33 -0.82
N MET A 79 -7.85 -4.40 -0.11
CA MET A 79 -6.48 -4.56 0.40
C MET A 79 -6.27 -5.87 1.16
N GLY A 80 -7.31 -6.40 1.82
CA GLY A 80 -7.28 -7.71 2.46
C GLY A 80 -7.03 -8.88 1.51
N ALA A 81 -7.63 -8.86 0.31
CA ALA A 81 -7.44 -9.89 -0.70
C ALA A 81 -6.00 -9.89 -1.24
N LEU A 82 -5.46 -8.70 -1.55
CA LEU A 82 -4.07 -8.51 -1.99
C LEU A 82 -3.10 -9.09 -0.94
N ARG A 83 -3.24 -8.65 0.32
CA ARG A 83 -2.39 -9.10 1.42
C ARG A 83 -2.51 -10.60 1.69
N ALA A 84 -3.71 -11.17 1.51
CA ALA A 84 -3.87 -12.62 1.62
C ALA A 84 -3.18 -13.37 0.48
N ALA A 85 -3.23 -12.88 -0.76
CA ALA A 85 -2.52 -13.50 -1.89
C ALA A 85 -0.99 -13.48 -1.69
N GLU A 86 -0.46 -12.45 -1.04
CA GLU A 86 0.98 -12.34 -0.73
C GLU A 86 1.40 -13.20 0.48
N LEU A 87 0.49 -13.45 1.43
CA LEU A 87 0.80 -14.05 2.73
C LEU A 87 0.14 -15.40 2.99
N ASP A 88 -0.57 -15.98 2.03
CA ASP A 88 -1.22 -17.30 2.17
C ASP A 88 -0.19 -18.41 2.39
N VAL A 89 0.97 -18.32 1.73
CA VAL A 89 2.14 -19.18 1.95
C VAL A 89 2.67 -19.12 3.39
N HIS A 90 2.36 -18.03 4.11
CA HIS A 90 2.70 -17.83 5.52
C HIS A 90 1.54 -18.15 6.48
N GLY A 91 0.39 -18.60 5.97
CA GLY A 91 -0.76 -19.03 6.75
C GLY A 91 -1.89 -18.01 6.87
N MET A 92 -1.85 -16.89 6.13
CA MET A 92 -3.02 -16.02 6.00
C MET A 92 -4.13 -16.73 5.20
N ILE A 93 -5.38 -16.57 5.60
CA ILE A 93 -6.52 -17.24 4.98
C ILE A 93 -7.19 -16.27 4.02
N GLY A 94 -6.93 -16.42 2.72
CA GLY A 94 -7.65 -15.67 1.70
C GLY A 94 -9.05 -16.21 1.45
N VAL A 95 -9.99 -15.30 1.20
CA VAL A 95 -11.40 -15.61 0.97
C VAL A 95 -11.96 -14.78 -0.18
N GLY A 96 -12.77 -15.41 -1.04
CA GLY A 96 -13.52 -14.73 -2.09
C GLY A 96 -12.84 -14.72 -3.45
N VAL A 97 -13.57 -14.18 -4.42
CA VAL A 97 -13.17 -14.16 -5.83
C VAL A 97 -11.96 -13.25 -6.04
N VAL A 98 -11.94 -12.07 -5.41
CA VAL A 98 -10.85 -11.10 -5.59
C VAL A 98 -9.53 -11.69 -5.11
N TYR A 99 -9.51 -12.39 -3.97
CA TYR A 99 -8.32 -13.08 -3.49
C TYR A 99 -7.86 -14.17 -4.47
N GLU A 100 -8.77 -15.01 -4.97
CA GLU A 100 -8.44 -16.06 -5.93
C GLU A 100 -7.83 -15.49 -7.23
N LEU A 101 -8.35 -14.35 -7.69
CA LEU A 101 -7.83 -13.67 -8.88
C LEU A 101 -6.41 -13.13 -8.66
N PHE A 102 -6.12 -12.50 -7.51
CA PHE A 102 -4.75 -12.07 -7.17
C PHE A 102 -3.81 -13.28 -6.99
N ARG A 103 -4.25 -14.32 -6.28
CA ARG A 103 -3.46 -15.54 -6.05
C ARG A 103 -3.05 -16.23 -7.36
N ARG A 104 -3.90 -16.18 -8.39
CA ARG A 104 -3.64 -16.76 -9.71
C ARG A 104 -2.85 -15.83 -10.64
N GLY A 105 -2.59 -14.59 -10.23
CA GLY A 105 -1.97 -13.57 -11.08
C GLY A 105 -2.89 -13.05 -12.19
N GLU A 106 -4.21 -13.26 -12.09
CA GLU A 106 -5.17 -12.65 -13.03
C GLU A 106 -5.37 -11.15 -12.74
N LEU A 107 -5.11 -10.74 -11.49
CA LEU A 107 -4.98 -9.35 -11.07
C LEU A 107 -3.57 -9.19 -10.47
N GLU A 108 -2.87 -8.14 -10.89
CA GLU A 108 -1.51 -7.85 -10.43
C GLU A 108 -1.37 -6.42 -9.90
N GLU A 109 -2.23 -5.50 -10.34
CA GLU A 109 -2.16 -4.08 -9.99
C GLU A 109 -2.98 -3.80 -8.72
N ASP A 110 -2.37 -3.08 -7.77
CA ASP A 110 -2.98 -2.70 -6.50
C ASP A 110 -4.25 -1.84 -6.67
N ASP A 111 -4.32 -1.09 -7.78
CA ASP A 111 -5.43 -0.19 -8.08
C ASP A 111 -6.71 -0.92 -8.53
N GLU A 112 -6.64 -2.24 -8.78
CA GLU A 112 -7.78 -3.08 -9.13
C GLU A 112 -8.88 -3.02 -8.06
N VAL A 113 -8.46 -2.86 -6.80
CA VAL A 113 -9.35 -2.79 -5.63
C VAL A 113 -9.45 -1.40 -5.01
N ALA A 114 -8.65 -0.44 -5.48
CA ALA A 114 -8.62 0.91 -4.93
C ALA A 114 -9.92 1.67 -5.23
N VAL A 115 -10.40 2.43 -4.24
CA VAL A 115 -11.56 3.31 -4.34
C VAL A 115 -11.30 4.57 -3.54
N VAL A 116 -11.83 5.70 -4.01
CA VAL A 116 -11.99 6.88 -3.16
C VAL A 116 -13.25 6.68 -2.31
N HIS A 117 -13.18 7.04 -1.04
CA HIS A 117 -14.30 6.91 -0.13
C HIS A 117 -14.44 8.13 0.78
N GLY A 118 -15.68 8.39 1.20
CA GLY A 118 -15.98 9.43 2.17
C GLY A 118 -15.34 9.18 3.54
N PRO A 119 -15.40 10.17 4.43
CA PRO A 119 -14.82 10.03 5.77
C PRO A 119 -15.67 9.11 6.66
N ALA A 120 -15.16 8.79 7.85
CA ALA A 120 -15.76 7.83 8.77
C ALA A 120 -17.20 8.23 9.19
N GLU A 121 -17.47 9.53 9.33
CA GLU A 121 -18.76 10.11 9.71
C GLU A 121 -19.85 9.85 8.66
N ARG A 122 -19.44 9.59 7.41
CA ARG A 122 -20.33 9.19 6.31
C ARG A 122 -20.26 7.69 6.01
N GLY A 123 -19.73 6.91 6.94
CA GLY A 123 -19.67 5.44 6.84
C GLY A 123 -18.75 4.93 5.72
N TYR A 124 -17.75 5.72 5.30
CA TYR A 124 -16.85 5.35 4.21
C TYR A 124 -17.54 5.08 2.88
N ALA A 125 -18.63 5.80 2.57
CA ALA A 125 -19.34 5.63 1.31
C ALA A 125 -18.38 5.76 0.11
N PRO A 126 -18.33 4.78 -0.82
CA PRO A 126 -17.48 4.85 -1.99
C PRO A 126 -17.91 6.01 -2.91
N GLN A 127 -16.92 6.71 -3.46
CA GLN A 127 -17.09 7.85 -4.38
C GLN A 127 -16.56 7.55 -5.79
N SER A 128 -15.84 6.43 -5.94
CA SER A 128 -15.44 5.86 -7.22
C SER A 128 -15.66 4.35 -7.21
N GLU A 129 -15.61 3.74 -8.39
CA GLU A 129 -15.83 2.31 -8.57
C GLU A 129 -14.52 1.53 -8.67
N ALA A 130 -14.46 0.38 -8.00
CA ALA A 130 -13.30 -0.52 -8.08
C ALA A 130 -13.28 -1.23 -9.44
N LEU A 131 -12.10 -1.45 -10.01
CA LEU A 131 -11.99 -2.12 -11.31
C LEU A 131 -12.49 -3.57 -11.23
N VAL A 132 -12.30 -4.26 -10.11
CA VAL A 132 -12.87 -5.60 -9.88
C VAL A 132 -14.41 -5.64 -9.94
N ASN A 133 -15.08 -4.58 -9.47
CA ASN A 133 -16.54 -4.48 -9.54
C ASN A 133 -17.00 -4.18 -10.98
N ILE A 134 -16.27 -3.33 -11.69
CA ILE A 134 -16.49 -3.07 -13.13
C ILE A 134 -16.37 -4.39 -13.90
N ARG A 135 -15.27 -5.14 -13.71
CA ARG A 135 -15.05 -6.44 -14.35
C ARG A 135 -16.18 -7.43 -14.05
N ALA A 136 -16.57 -7.58 -12.78
CA ALA A 136 -17.67 -8.47 -12.40
C ALA A 136 -18.99 -8.08 -13.08
N THR A 137 -19.29 -6.78 -13.11
CA THR A 137 -20.51 -6.25 -13.72
C THR A 137 -20.53 -6.47 -15.23
N LEU A 138 -19.43 -6.18 -15.92
CA LEU A 138 -19.32 -6.36 -17.38
C LEU A 138 -19.38 -7.84 -17.78
N ARG A 139 -18.76 -8.74 -17.01
CA ARG A 139 -18.87 -10.19 -17.22
C ARG A 139 -20.31 -10.68 -17.11
N ALA A 140 -21.08 -10.14 -16.16
CA ALA A 140 -22.50 -10.46 -16.00
C ALA A 140 -23.34 -9.91 -17.16
N ALA A 141 -23.07 -8.68 -17.60
CA ALA A 141 -23.72 -8.08 -18.77
C ALA A 141 -23.43 -8.87 -20.06
N LEU A 142 -22.18 -9.30 -20.28
CA LEU A 142 -21.78 -10.18 -21.38
C LEU A 142 -22.54 -11.52 -21.32
N SER A 143 -22.59 -12.15 -20.14
CA SER A 143 -23.30 -13.41 -19.94
C SER A 143 -24.81 -13.30 -20.20
N ALA A 144 -25.39 -12.11 -19.97
CA ALA A 144 -26.78 -11.80 -20.28
C ALA A 144 -27.01 -11.38 -21.73
N GLY A 145 -25.96 -11.29 -22.56
CA GLY A 145 -26.03 -10.86 -23.96
C GLY A 145 -26.29 -9.35 -24.13
N ALA A 146 -26.06 -8.53 -23.09
CA ALA A 146 -26.24 -7.09 -23.15
C ALA A 146 -25.11 -6.37 -23.91
N ILE A 147 -23.92 -6.97 -23.93
CA ILE A 147 -22.74 -6.55 -24.68
C ILE A 147 -22.04 -7.79 -25.25
N ASP A 148 -21.22 -7.61 -26.27
CA ASP A 148 -20.31 -8.64 -26.75
C ASP A 148 -18.92 -8.59 -26.08
N SER A 149 -18.07 -9.58 -26.40
CA SER A 149 -16.73 -9.70 -25.81
C SER A 149 -15.78 -8.58 -26.26
N ALA A 150 -15.98 -7.99 -27.44
CA ALA A 150 -15.17 -6.88 -27.91
C ALA A 150 -15.50 -5.60 -27.13
N SER A 151 -16.79 -5.38 -26.86
CA SER A 151 -17.29 -4.30 -26.02
C SER A 151 -16.86 -4.44 -24.57
N GLU A 152 -16.90 -5.65 -23.99
CA GLU A 152 -16.33 -5.90 -22.65
C GLU A 152 -14.85 -5.51 -22.60
N ALA A 153 -14.04 -5.96 -23.55
CA ALA A 153 -12.62 -5.64 -23.60
C ALA A 153 -12.35 -4.13 -23.75
N ALA A 154 -13.12 -3.45 -24.60
CA ALA A 154 -13.00 -2.00 -24.79
C ALA A 154 -13.38 -1.20 -23.52
N LEU A 155 -14.41 -1.63 -22.80
CA LEU A 155 -14.84 -1.03 -21.53
C LEU A 155 -13.79 -1.25 -20.44
N ILE A 156 -13.24 -2.45 -20.32
CA ILE A 156 -12.17 -2.74 -19.36
C ILE A 156 -10.92 -1.89 -19.69
N SER A 157 -10.54 -1.79 -20.96
CA SER A 157 -9.41 -0.95 -21.38
C SER A 157 -9.62 0.52 -20.98
N ALA A 158 -10.81 1.07 -21.26
CA ALA A 158 -11.15 2.44 -20.87
C ALA A 158 -11.12 2.63 -19.34
N ALA A 159 -11.54 1.62 -18.57
CA ALA A 159 -11.49 1.67 -17.11
C ALA A 159 -10.05 1.64 -16.55
N LYS A 160 -9.15 0.87 -17.18
CA LYS A 160 -7.72 0.81 -16.82
C LYS A 160 -6.98 2.12 -17.08
N GLU A 161 -7.35 2.85 -18.13
CA GLU A 161 -6.74 4.15 -18.45
C GLU A 161 -7.14 5.27 -17.47
N LEU A 162 -8.25 5.09 -16.75
CA LEU A 162 -8.70 6.05 -15.75
C LEU A 162 -7.96 5.85 -14.44
N PHE A 163 -7.53 6.95 -13.82
CA PHE A 163 -7.10 6.95 -12.43
C PHE A 163 -8.26 6.46 -11.54
N TYR A 164 -7.97 5.65 -10.51
CA TYR A 164 -9.01 4.97 -9.72
C TYR A 164 -10.02 5.92 -9.06
N ALA A 165 -9.65 7.18 -8.83
CA ALA A 165 -10.53 8.21 -8.29
C ALA A 165 -11.62 8.67 -9.28
N ASP A 166 -11.36 8.55 -10.58
CA ASP A 166 -12.25 9.04 -11.64
C ASP A 166 -13.14 7.93 -12.22
N ARG A 167 -13.01 6.69 -11.72
CA ARG A 167 -13.75 5.53 -12.20
C ARG A 167 -15.21 5.58 -11.77
N SER A 168 -16.09 5.52 -12.75
CA SER A 168 -17.52 5.25 -12.60
C SER A 168 -18.03 4.56 -13.87
N PHE A 169 -19.14 3.82 -13.80
CA PHE A 169 -19.72 3.21 -15.01
C PHE A 169 -20.05 4.26 -16.07
N GLU A 170 -20.56 5.42 -15.66
CA GLU A 170 -20.85 6.53 -16.58
C GLU A 170 -19.58 7.00 -17.31
N THR A 171 -18.51 7.26 -16.57
CA THR A 171 -17.22 7.70 -17.14
C THR A 171 -16.61 6.63 -18.04
N VAL A 172 -16.64 5.36 -17.62
CA VAL A 172 -16.09 4.23 -18.39
C VAL A 172 -16.85 4.05 -19.70
N ILE A 173 -18.18 4.05 -19.67
CA ILE A 173 -19.02 3.95 -20.86
C ILE A 173 -18.76 5.12 -21.80
N ALA A 174 -18.68 6.36 -21.28
CA ALA A 174 -18.45 7.56 -22.07
C ALA A 174 -17.06 7.59 -22.74
N ARG A 175 -16.04 6.98 -22.12
CA ARG A 175 -14.66 6.91 -22.63
C ARG A 175 -14.43 5.72 -23.56
N SER A 176 -15.25 4.68 -23.45
CA SER A 176 -15.13 3.48 -24.27
C SER A 176 -15.55 3.70 -25.72
N ALA A 177 -14.94 2.96 -26.65
CA ALA A 177 -15.23 3.01 -28.08
C ALA A 177 -16.33 2.02 -28.52
N ILE A 178 -17.29 1.70 -27.63
CA ILE A 178 -18.35 0.73 -27.94
C ILE A 178 -19.43 1.31 -28.86
N ALA A 179 -20.14 0.44 -29.59
CA ALA A 179 -21.19 0.87 -30.51
C ALA A 179 -22.35 1.57 -29.76
N PRO A 180 -22.99 2.61 -30.33
CA PRO A 180 -24.10 3.30 -29.68
C PRO A 180 -25.29 2.41 -29.32
N ALA A 181 -25.50 1.30 -30.03
CA ALA A 181 -26.54 0.32 -29.73
C ALA A 181 -26.21 -0.46 -28.45
N GLU A 182 -25.00 -1.03 -28.35
CA GLU A 182 -24.55 -1.77 -27.17
C GLU A 182 -24.46 -0.86 -25.94
N ARG A 183 -24.02 0.39 -26.12
CA ARG A 183 -24.06 1.39 -25.05
C ARG A 183 -25.46 1.52 -24.43
N ARG A 184 -26.51 1.67 -25.27
CA ARG A 184 -27.89 1.78 -24.78
C ARG A 184 -28.37 0.50 -24.10
N THR A 185 -27.97 -0.66 -24.62
CA THR A 185 -28.31 -1.96 -24.02
C THR A 185 -27.65 -2.11 -22.65
N LEU A 186 -26.37 -1.77 -22.52
CA LEU A 186 -25.64 -1.80 -21.25
C LEU A 186 -26.21 -0.81 -20.23
N GLU A 187 -26.49 0.43 -20.63
CA GLU A 187 -27.11 1.45 -19.76
C GLU A 187 -28.51 0.99 -19.27
N THR A 188 -29.27 0.30 -20.13
CA THR A 188 -30.58 -0.27 -19.75
C THR A 188 -30.39 -1.45 -18.78
N TRP A 189 -29.47 -2.36 -19.09
CA TRP A 189 -29.16 -3.50 -18.24
C TRP A 189 -28.72 -3.07 -16.84
N LEU A 190 -27.83 -2.06 -16.74
CA LEU A 190 -27.37 -1.48 -15.48
C LEU A 190 -28.51 -0.83 -14.67
N ARG A 191 -29.49 -0.21 -15.34
CA ARG A 191 -30.65 0.38 -14.66
C ARG A 191 -31.59 -0.69 -14.09
N GLU A 192 -31.74 -1.80 -14.80
CA GLU A 192 -32.63 -2.90 -14.40
C GLU A 192 -32.02 -3.79 -13.32
N HIS A 193 -30.71 -4.07 -13.39
CA HIS A 193 -30.04 -5.05 -12.53
C HIS A 193 -29.12 -4.43 -11.49
N GLY A 194 -28.67 -3.19 -11.70
CA GLY A 194 -27.66 -2.53 -10.88
C GLY A 194 -26.23 -3.07 -11.13
N PRO A 195 -25.21 -2.36 -10.63
CA PRO A 195 -23.84 -2.84 -10.66
C PRO A 195 -23.61 -3.97 -9.64
N ILE A 196 -22.66 -4.85 -9.94
CA ILE A 196 -22.23 -5.93 -9.04
C ILE A 196 -21.12 -5.42 -8.12
N ASP A 197 -21.39 -5.40 -6.81
CA ASP A 197 -20.42 -5.10 -5.76
C ASP A 197 -19.69 -6.38 -5.32
N GLN A 198 -18.75 -6.84 -6.14
CA GLN A 198 -17.94 -8.04 -5.88
C GLN A 198 -17.16 -7.92 -4.56
N LYS A 199 -16.65 -6.72 -4.25
CA LYS A 199 -15.96 -6.45 -2.99
C LYS A 199 -16.87 -6.72 -1.79
N ARG A 200 -18.13 -6.29 -1.84
CA ARG A 200 -19.11 -6.59 -0.78
C ARG A 200 -19.44 -8.08 -0.68
N LEU A 201 -19.60 -8.77 -1.82
CA LEU A 201 -19.85 -10.22 -1.82
C LEU A 201 -18.71 -10.98 -1.11
N ASP A 202 -17.46 -10.65 -1.45
CA ASP A 202 -16.27 -11.22 -0.83
C ASP A 202 -16.16 -10.86 0.68
N ALA A 203 -16.49 -9.61 1.03
CA ALA A 203 -16.50 -9.16 2.42
C ALA A 203 -17.50 -9.95 3.28
N VAL A 204 -18.71 -10.20 2.76
CA VAL A 204 -19.72 -11.02 3.44
C VAL A 204 -19.25 -12.47 3.56
N LEU A 205 -18.67 -13.03 2.49
CA LEU A 205 -18.14 -14.39 2.50
C LEU A 205 -17.03 -14.59 3.55
N LEU A 206 -16.15 -13.60 3.71
CA LEU A 206 -15.12 -13.60 4.77
C LEU A 206 -15.76 -13.66 6.17
N LEU A 207 -16.79 -12.86 6.42
CA LEU A 207 -17.48 -12.87 7.72
C LEU A 207 -18.18 -14.19 8.00
N GLU A 208 -18.85 -14.75 7.00
CA GLU A 208 -19.51 -16.06 7.10
C GLU A 208 -18.48 -17.16 7.38
N ARG A 209 -17.34 -17.16 6.67
CA ARG A 209 -16.25 -18.11 6.90
C ARG A 209 -15.65 -17.98 8.30
N MET A 210 -15.38 -16.76 8.76
CA MET A 210 -14.85 -16.53 10.11
C MET A 210 -15.82 -16.99 11.21
N ARG A 211 -17.13 -16.78 11.01
CA ARG A 211 -18.18 -17.26 11.93
C ARG A 211 -18.18 -18.78 12.01
N GLU A 212 -18.16 -19.47 10.88
CA GLU A 212 -18.11 -20.92 10.83
C GLU A 212 -16.87 -21.48 11.55
N ASP A 213 -15.69 -20.91 11.26
CA ASP A 213 -14.45 -21.34 11.91
C ASP A 213 -14.46 -21.02 13.41
N ALA A 214 -15.09 -19.93 13.82
CA ALA A 214 -15.27 -19.62 15.25
C ALA A 214 -16.17 -20.62 15.98
N GLN A 215 -17.17 -21.19 15.29
CA GLN A 215 -18.09 -22.21 15.83
C GLN A 215 -17.44 -23.60 15.88
N ARG A 216 -16.70 -23.98 14.82
CA ARG A 216 -15.95 -25.25 14.77
C ARG A 216 -14.70 -25.25 15.67
N GLY A 217 -14.24 -24.06 16.06
CA GLY A 217 -12.96 -23.86 16.70
C GLY A 217 -11.89 -23.58 15.64
N PHE A 218 -11.15 -22.48 15.82
CA PHE A 218 -10.10 -22.10 14.88
C PHE A 218 -9.06 -23.21 14.80
N SER A 219 -8.79 -23.68 13.58
CA SER A 219 -7.68 -24.56 13.32
C SER A 219 -6.39 -23.84 13.71
N ARG A 220 -5.61 -24.42 14.62
CA ARG A 220 -4.30 -23.87 14.93
C ARG A 220 -3.43 -23.95 13.67
N PRO A 221 -2.70 -22.88 13.33
CA PRO A 221 -1.74 -22.94 12.23
C PRO A 221 -0.81 -24.13 12.44
N ARG A 222 -0.67 -24.98 11.41
CA ARG A 222 0.19 -26.18 11.49
C ARG A 222 1.64 -25.82 11.77
N GLN A 223 2.05 -24.63 11.30
CA GLN A 223 3.29 -23.96 11.65
C GLN A 223 3.02 -22.48 11.83
N VAL A 224 3.67 -21.89 12.83
CA VAL A 224 3.69 -20.45 13.04
C VAL A 224 4.86 -19.90 12.20
N PRO A 225 4.65 -18.90 11.34
CA PRO A 225 5.73 -18.38 10.51
C PRO A 225 6.84 -17.81 11.39
N ALA A 226 8.10 -18.10 11.04
CA ALA A 226 9.24 -17.49 11.69
C ALA A 226 9.21 -15.98 11.44
N PHE A 227 9.20 -15.19 12.52
CA PHE A 227 9.14 -13.74 12.44
C PHE A 227 10.47 -13.12 12.83
N GLU A 228 11.16 -12.55 11.85
CA GLU A 228 12.39 -11.83 12.07
C GLU A 228 12.10 -10.39 12.51
N ARG A 229 12.77 -9.93 13.57
CA ARG A 229 12.61 -8.58 14.15
C ARG A 229 13.65 -7.61 13.58
N THR A 230 13.53 -7.26 12.29
CA THR A 230 14.38 -6.25 11.64
C THR A 230 14.46 -4.93 12.44
N SER A 231 15.51 -4.15 12.20
CA SER A 231 15.63 -2.77 12.67
C SER A 231 14.38 -1.92 12.36
N PHE A 232 13.81 -2.03 11.16
CA PHE A 232 12.55 -1.35 10.80
C PHE A 232 11.36 -1.80 11.67
N TRP A 233 11.27 -3.09 12.01
CA TRP A 233 10.24 -3.58 12.92
C TRP A 233 10.43 -3.05 14.34
N GLN A 234 11.67 -2.97 14.83
CA GLN A 234 11.96 -2.40 16.15
C GLN A 234 11.58 -0.92 16.22
N LEU A 235 11.86 -0.15 15.16
CA LEU A 235 11.41 1.24 15.04
C LEU A 235 9.88 1.34 14.99
N PHE A 236 9.23 0.47 14.22
CA PHE A 236 7.78 0.36 14.18
C PHE A 236 7.19 0.09 15.57
N GLU A 237 7.71 -0.91 16.31
CA GLU A 237 7.26 -1.22 17.67
C GLU A 237 7.43 -0.02 18.60
N ARG A 238 8.55 0.72 18.49
CA ARG A 238 8.77 1.93 19.28
C ARG A 238 7.73 3.03 19.01
N ASN A 239 7.35 3.20 17.75
CA ASN A 239 6.43 4.26 17.33
C ASN A 239 4.96 3.91 17.58
N PHE A 240 4.59 2.63 17.54
CA PHE A 240 3.19 2.19 17.60
C PHE A 240 2.79 1.46 18.88
N THR A 241 3.73 1.22 19.81
CA THR A 241 3.42 0.67 21.13
C THR A 241 2.91 1.77 22.08
N PRO A 242 1.66 1.69 22.59
CA PRO A 242 1.13 2.63 23.57
C PRO A 242 1.97 2.66 24.84
N GLY A 243 2.34 3.86 25.31
CA GLY A 243 3.15 4.05 26.52
C GLY A 243 4.65 3.84 26.32
N GLY A 244 5.11 3.57 25.09
CA GLY A 244 6.53 3.65 24.76
C GLY A 244 6.99 5.10 24.88
N THR A 245 7.99 5.37 25.70
CA THR A 245 8.76 6.61 25.58
C THR A 245 9.22 6.71 24.13
N GLN A 246 9.01 7.86 23.48
CA GLN A 246 9.80 8.23 22.31
C GLN A 246 11.25 8.29 22.77
N ALA A 247 11.92 7.14 22.82
CA ALA A 247 13.35 7.10 23.04
C ALA A 247 13.96 7.67 21.77
N VAL A 248 14.35 8.94 21.84
CA VAL A 248 15.23 9.57 20.87
C VAL A 248 16.39 8.58 20.65
N PRO A 249 16.59 8.06 19.43
CA PRO A 249 17.66 7.11 19.20
C PRO A 249 18.98 7.75 19.66
N PRO A 250 19.90 6.99 20.29
CA PRO A 250 21.21 7.52 20.64
C PRO A 250 21.81 8.17 19.39
N ALA A 251 22.41 9.34 19.58
CA ALA A 251 22.66 10.40 18.59
C ALA A 251 23.43 10.01 17.30
N PHE A 252 23.76 8.76 17.07
CA PHE A 252 24.44 8.29 15.87
C PHE A 252 23.56 8.39 14.62
N GLY A 253 22.31 7.91 14.69
CA GLY A 253 21.34 7.99 13.59
C GLY A 253 20.82 9.43 13.38
N ALA A 254 20.50 10.13 14.47
CA ALA A 254 20.08 11.53 14.41
C ALA A 254 21.17 12.47 13.88
N ARG A 255 22.46 12.18 14.10
CA ARG A 255 23.57 12.94 13.47
C ARG A 255 23.66 12.67 11.97
N LEU A 256 23.41 11.44 11.52
CA LEU A 256 23.39 11.10 10.09
C LEU A 256 22.17 11.72 9.39
N GLU A 257 20.97 11.61 9.97
CA GLU A 257 19.74 12.23 9.48
C GLU A 257 19.83 13.76 9.48
N ARG A 258 20.36 14.35 10.56
CA ARG A 258 20.58 15.80 10.65
C ARG A 258 21.61 16.28 9.62
N ARG A 259 22.73 15.57 9.45
CA ARG A 259 23.72 15.92 8.41
C ARG A 259 23.17 15.77 7.00
N ALA A 260 22.35 14.75 6.74
CA ALA A 260 21.70 14.56 5.46
C ALA A 260 20.67 15.68 5.18
N LEU A 261 19.88 16.06 6.18
CA LEU A 261 18.93 17.17 6.08
C LEU A 261 19.62 18.52 5.92
N GLU A 262 20.67 18.78 6.70
CA GLU A 262 21.54 19.96 6.62
C GLU A 262 22.18 20.09 5.23
N ARG A 263 22.68 18.97 4.69
CA ARG A 263 23.19 18.88 3.31
C ARG A 263 22.10 19.21 2.29
N ALA A 264 20.96 18.53 2.35
CA ALA A 264 19.86 18.73 1.40
C ALA A 264 19.34 20.17 1.42
N LEU A 265 19.16 20.76 2.61
CA LEU A 265 18.72 22.14 2.76
C LEU A 265 19.75 23.14 2.21
N SER A 266 21.04 22.89 2.44
CA SER A 266 22.11 23.75 1.94
C SER A 266 22.16 23.78 0.41
N LEU A 267 22.00 22.64 -0.23
CA LEU A 267 21.96 22.54 -1.70
C LEU A 267 20.73 23.27 -2.27
N LEU A 268 19.55 23.11 -1.66
CA LEU A 268 18.33 23.83 -2.05
C LEU A 268 18.46 25.35 -1.87
N LEU A 269 19.10 25.81 -0.79
CA LEU A 269 19.33 27.24 -0.54
C LEU A 269 20.33 27.84 -1.54
N ALA A 270 21.38 27.09 -1.90
CA ALA A 270 22.34 27.50 -2.91
C ALA A 270 21.68 27.65 -4.29
N GLU A 271 20.88 26.66 -4.70
CA GLU A 271 20.11 26.71 -5.95
C GLU A 271 19.18 27.93 -5.98
N ARG A 272 18.43 28.16 -4.89
CA ARG A 272 17.51 29.30 -4.77
C ARG A 272 18.23 30.65 -4.77
N ALA A 273 19.44 30.70 -4.22
CA ALA A 273 20.28 31.89 -4.23
C ALA A 273 20.98 32.12 -5.58
N GLY A 274 20.89 31.17 -6.52
CA GLY A 274 21.59 31.21 -7.80
C GLY A 274 23.11 31.21 -7.63
N PHE A 275 23.61 30.62 -6.55
CA PHE A 275 25.04 30.60 -6.25
C PHE A 275 25.72 29.40 -6.90
N GLU A 276 26.73 29.66 -7.72
CA GLU A 276 27.59 28.64 -8.34
C GLU A 276 29.03 28.80 -7.85
N PRO A 277 29.67 27.74 -7.31
CA PRO A 277 31.09 27.76 -6.97
C PRO A 277 31.97 28.00 -8.19
N SER A 278 33.06 28.72 -7.99
CA SER A 278 34.11 28.84 -9.00
C SER A 278 34.88 27.52 -9.17
N LEU A 279 35.50 27.33 -10.35
CA LEU A 279 36.33 26.14 -10.62
C LEU A 279 37.48 25.99 -9.63
N ASP A 280 38.06 27.10 -9.16
CA ASP A 280 39.14 27.08 -8.17
C ASP A 280 38.65 26.61 -6.79
N GLU A 281 37.44 26.99 -6.39
CA GLU A 281 36.81 26.50 -5.14
C GLU A 281 36.52 24.99 -5.21
N ILE A 282 36.00 24.52 -6.36
CA ILE A 282 35.73 23.09 -6.59
C ILE A 282 37.03 22.29 -6.58
N GLN A 283 38.07 22.79 -7.25
CA GLN A 283 39.39 22.15 -7.28
C GLN A 283 39.99 22.05 -5.87
N ALA A 284 39.96 23.14 -5.09
CA ALA A 284 40.47 23.15 -3.73
C ALA A 284 39.71 22.20 -2.80
N GLU A 285 38.38 22.06 -2.96
CA GLU A 285 37.60 21.12 -2.16
C GLU A 285 37.81 19.66 -2.60
N SER A 286 37.98 19.41 -3.89
CA SER A 286 38.37 18.09 -4.42
C SER A 286 39.71 17.62 -3.81
N GLU A 287 40.69 18.52 -3.73
CA GLU A 287 41.97 18.23 -3.07
C GLU A 287 41.82 17.94 -1.57
N ARG A 288 40.95 18.66 -0.87
CA ARG A 288 40.64 18.39 0.55
C ARG A 288 39.96 17.04 0.74
N LEU A 289 38.99 16.70 -0.10
CA LEU A 289 38.30 15.40 -0.07
C LEU A 289 39.31 14.26 -0.30
N ARG A 290 40.17 14.40 -1.30
CA ARG A 290 41.24 13.45 -1.57
C ARG A 290 42.19 13.31 -0.37
N ALA A 291 42.63 14.41 0.22
CA ALA A 291 43.49 14.39 1.41
C ALA A 291 42.82 13.72 2.61
N ALA A 292 41.54 14.00 2.87
CA ALA A 292 40.77 13.42 3.97
C ALA A 292 40.61 11.88 3.84
N HIS A 293 40.58 11.37 2.61
CA HIS A 293 40.50 9.94 2.31
C HIS A 293 41.87 9.30 2.03
N GLY A 294 42.97 10.03 2.17
CA GLY A 294 44.33 9.52 1.94
C GLY A 294 44.66 9.23 0.47
N LEU A 295 43.98 9.89 -0.47
CA LEU A 295 44.05 9.66 -1.92
C LEU A 295 45.16 10.50 -2.59
N PHE A 296 46.42 10.22 -2.23
CA PHE A 296 47.57 11.03 -2.65
C PHE A 296 48.06 10.74 -4.07
N THR A 297 47.70 9.60 -4.65
CA THR A 297 48.03 9.24 -6.03
C THR A 297 46.78 9.11 -6.90
N GLU A 298 46.98 9.19 -8.21
CA GLU A 298 45.92 8.93 -9.20
C GLU A 298 45.37 7.49 -9.06
N ALA A 299 46.26 6.51 -8.91
CA ALA A 299 45.89 5.11 -8.72
C ALA A 299 45.07 4.87 -7.45
N ASP A 300 45.35 5.59 -6.35
CA ASP A 300 44.57 5.50 -5.11
C ASP A 300 43.18 6.10 -5.29
N THR A 301 43.11 7.23 -5.99
CA THR A 301 41.86 7.93 -6.28
C THR A 301 40.96 7.06 -7.16
N GLU A 302 41.48 6.50 -8.26
CA GLU A 302 40.73 5.61 -9.13
C GLU A 302 40.23 4.34 -8.41
N ARG A 303 41.07 3.77 -7.54
CA ARG A 303 40.70 2.57 -6.77
C ARG A 303 39.56 2.88 -5.81
N TRP A 304 39.62 4.04 -5.14
CA TRP A 304 38.57 4.49 -4.25
C TRP A 304 37.27 4.79 -5.00
N LEU A 305 37.34 5.44 -6.16
CA LEU A 305 36.16 5.71 -7.01
C LEU A 305 35.50 4.40 -7.45
N ARG A 306 36.26 3.45 -7.99
CA ARG A 306 35.75 2.12 -8.37
C ARG A 306 35.13 1.36 -7.20
N ALA A 307 35.74 1.42 -6.01
CA ALA A 307 35.22 0.75 -4.82
C ALA A 307 33.88 1.33 -4.33
N ASN A 308 33.58 2.58 -4.68
CA ASN A 308 32.33 3.27 -4.33
C ASN A 308 31.37 3.40 -5.52
N ALA A 309 31.66 2.75 -6.66
CA ALA A 309 30.89 2.84 -7.90
C ALA A 309 30.72 4.28 -8.42
N LEU A 310 31.77 5.10 -8.28
CA LEU A 310 31.83 6.48 -8.73
C LEU A 310 32.84 6.64 -9.88
N ASP A 311 32.71 7.73 -10.62
CA ASP A 311 33.71 8.18 -11.60
C ASP A 311 34.31 9.56 -11.27
N VAL A 312 35.15 10.08 -12.16
CA VAL A 312 35.83 11.38 -11.97
C VAL A 312 34.85 12.56 -12.04
N THR A 313 33.77 12.43 -12.81
CA THR A 313 32.70 13.44 -12.90
C THR A 313 31.91 13.47 -11.60
N ASP A 314 31.64 12.31 -10.98
CA ASP A 314 31.02 12.22 -9.67
C ASP A 314 31.88 12.86 -8.59
N LEU A 315 33.21 12.69 -8.63
CA LEU A 315 34.12 13.34 -7.70
C LEU A 315 34.06 14.88 -7.80
N GLY A 316 33.99 15.41 -9.02
CA GLY A 316 33.81 16.85 -9.26
C GLY A 316 32.46 17.36 -8.74
N THR A 317 31.40 16.57 -8.91
CA THR A 317 30.06 16.88 -8.40
C THR A 317 30.03 16.88 -6.87
N LEU A 318 30.66 15.89 -6.23
CA LEU A 318 30.79 15.81 -4.78
C LEU A 318 31.56 17.00 -4.21
N ALA A 319 32.66 17.41 -4.87
CA ALA A 319 33.43 18.57 -4.46
C ALA A 319 32.63 19.87 -4.58
N ARG A 320 31.89 20.05 -5.69
CA ARG A 320 30.98 21.20 -5.87
C ARG A 320 29.92 21.25 -4.77
N ASP A 321 29.26 20.14 -4.50
CA ASP A 321 28.23 20.08 -3.46
C ASP A 321 28.82 20.37 -2.07
N GLU A 322 30.04 19.90 -1.78
CA GLU A 322 30.67 20.14 -0.48
C GLU A 322 31.04 21.62 -0.27
N VAL A 323 31.43 22.34 -1.33
CA VAL A 323 31.61 23.81 -1.28
C VAL A 323 30.29 24.50 -0.91
N LEU A 324 29.19 24.09 -1.54
CA LEU A 324 27.85 24.64 -1.26
C LEU A 324 27.43 24.35 0.18
N VAL A 325 27.59 23.11 0.62
CA VAL A 325 27.22 22.68 1.96
C VAL A 325 27.99 23.45 3.03
N ARG A 326 29.32 23.58 2.89
CA ARG A 326 30.14 24.35 3.85
C ARG A 326 29.76 25.82 3.90
N ARG A 327 29.41 26.41 2.76
CA ARG A 327 29.06 27.83 2.67
C ARG A 327 27.72 28.15 3.34
N PHE A 328 26.76 27.24 3.27
CA PHE A 328 25.40 27.45 3.78
C PHE A 328 25.14 26.79 5.15
N LEU A 329 26.10 26.03 5.69
CA LEU A 329 26.10 25.52 7.06
C LEU A 329 26.90 26.36 8.07
N ALA A 330 27.69 27.34 7.62
CA ALA A 330 28.48 28.25 8.47
C ALA A 330 27.60 29.36 9.08
#